data_AF-A0AAV4L823-F1
#
_entry.id   AF-A0AAV4L823-F1
#
_cell.length_a   1.000
_cell.length_b   1.000
_cell.length_c   1.000
_cell.angle_alpha   90.00
_cell.angle_beta   90.00
_cell.angle_gamma   90.00
#
_symmetry.space_group_name_H-M   'P 1'
#
loop_
_entity.id
_entity.type
_entity.pdbx_description
1 polymer ?
#
loop_
_entity_poly.entity_id
_entity_poly.type
_entity_poly.pdbx_seq_one_letter_code
_entity_poly.pdbx_strand_id
1 'polypeptide(L)'
;MGAHSELKIVYKNIQDLREYDNNPRKNDDVVDRMVGCIQEFGFRIPIVAQSDGTVVDGHLRLKAARALDLQEVPVVLADELSEAQIKAFRLVANQSANWADFDEELLKIEWEDLKALDFDLSLTGFDFQEIQDLLDERDPLEEDFSDFKEKGDKKRPLISKVGDLWILGEHHLLCGDSLDSKSYETLLHGQNVDLTVTDPPYNVSYRVNKNPEREKLLGGSKRIQNDSLGSEGKERPLPLPNYSQHF
;
A
#
# COMPACT_ATOMS: atom_id res chain seq x y z
N MET A 1 14.02 -39.82 14.86
CA MET A 1 13.30 -40.27 13.65
C MET A 1 11.84 -39.86 13.85
N GLY A 2 11.51 -38.60 13.57
CA GLY A 2 10.14 -38.10 13.75
C GLY A 2 9.31 -38.57 12.56
N ALA A 3 8.43 -39.52 12.80
CA ALA A 3 7.56 -40.09 11.78
C ALA A 3 6.72 -38.99 11.14
N HIS A 4 6.57 -39.05 9.82
CA HIS A 4 5.57 -38.31 9.07
C HIS A 4 4.19 -38.73 9.59
N SER A 5 3.69 -38.07 10.64
CA SER A 5 2.30 -38.19 11.05
C SER A 5 1.44 -37.50 10.02
N GLU A 6 0.35 -38.16 9.63
CA GLU A 6 -0.65 -37.56 8.76
C GLU A 6 -1.26 -36.35 9.48
N LEU A 7 -1.12 -35.17 8.88
CA LEU A 7 -1.76 -33.95 9.37
C LEU A 7 -3.27 -34.03 9.12
N LYS A 8 -4.05 -33.77 10.18
CA LYS A 8 -5.51 -33.74 10.10
C LYS A 8 -6.01 -32.33 10.36
N ILE A 9 -6.91 -31.87 9.49
CA ILE A 9 -7.63 -30.61 9.68
C ILE A 9 -8.89 -30.90 10.48
N VAL A 10 -9.07 -30.17 11.58
CA VAL A 10 -10.28 -30.15 12.39
C VAL A 10 -10.86 -28.75 12.39
N TYR A 11 -12.18 -28.60 12.49
CA TYR A 11 -12.80 -27.29 12.69
C TYR A 11 -12.91 -27.04 14.20
N LYS A 12 -12.51 -25.84 14.63
CA LYS A 12 -12.63 -25.39 16.02
C LYS A 12 -13.39 -24.09 16.08
N ASN A 13 -14.15 -23.90 17.16
CA ASN A 13 -14.78 -22.62 17.46
C ASN A 13 -13.71 -21.55 17.66
N ILE A 14 -13.91 -20.36 17.07
CA ILE A 14 -12.92 -19.28 17.14
C ILE A 14 -12.68 -18.79 18.58
N GLN A 15 -13.67 -18.94 19.47
CA GLN A 15 -13.60 -18.52 20.87
C GLN A 15 -12.70 -19.44 21.71
N ASP A 16 -12.47 -20.66 21.23
CA ASP A 16 -11.56 -21.60 21.86
C ASP A 16 -10.09 -21.31 21.51
N LEU A 17 -9.83 -20.42 20.54
CA LEU A 17 -8.48 -20.08 20.08
C LEU A 17 -7.96 -18.81 20.74
N ARG A 18 -6.72 -18.87 21.22
CA ARG A 18 -6.04 -17.79 21.94
C ARG A 18 -4.72 -17.46 21.27
N GLU A 19 -4.48 -16.16 21.13
CA GLU A 19 -3.20 -15.69 20.60
C GLU A 19 -2.06 -16.01 21.57
N TYR A 20 -0.85 -16.11 21.03
CA TYR A 20 0.33 -16.33 21.84
C TYR A 20 0.87 -14.98 22.31
N ASP A 21 0.89 -14.76 23.63
CA ASP A 21 1.24 -13.47 24.24
C ASP A 21 2.59 -12.91 23.80
N ASN A 22 3.55 -13.79 23.49
CA ASN A 22 4.90 -13.40 23.08
C ASN A 22 5.12 -13.55 21.56
N ASN A 23 4.09 -13.31 20.75
CA ASN A 23 4.24 -13.31 19.29
C ASN A 23 5.11 -12.12 18.85
N PRO A 24 6.29 -12.35 18.24
CA PRO A 24 7.16 -11.26 17.80
C PRO A 24 6.64 -10.51 16.57
N ARG A 25 5.68 -11.09 15.82
CA ARG A 25 5.15 -10.50 14.58
C ARG A 25 3.98 -9.56 14.90
N LYS A 26 4.18 -8.26 14.67
CA LYS A 26 3.09 -7.27 14.66
C LYS A 26 2.34 -7.31 13.33
N ASN A 27 1.02 -7.42 13.38
CA ASN A 27 0.19 -7.66 12.21
C ASN A 27 -1.19 -6.99 12.28
N ASP A 28 -1.41 -6.09 13.24
CA ASP A 28 -2.70 -5.40 13.40
C ASP A 28 -3.04 -4.54 12.17
N ASP A 29 -2.05 -3.86 11.60
CA ASP A 29 -2.22 -2.93 10.47
C ASP A 29 -2.57 -3.63 9.14
N VAL A 30 -2.52 -4.97 9.09
CA VAL A 30 -2.75 -5.75 7.85
C VAL A 30 -3.91 -6.74 7.98
N VAL A 31 -4.73 -6.63 9.04
CA VAL A 31 -5.90 -7.49 9.25
C VAL A 31 -6.88 -7.37 8.08
N ASP A 32 -7.17 -6.16 7.61
CA ASP A 32 -8.12 -5.93 6.53
C ASP A 32 -7.68 -6.57 5.20
N ARG A 33 -6.36 -6.59 4.93
CA ARG A 33 -5.81 -7.31 3.76
C ARG A 33 -6.14 -8.79 3.85
N MET A 34 -5.94 -9.40 5.02
CA MET A 34 -6.26 -10.81 5.23
C MET A 34 -7.78 -11.09 5.24
N VAL A 35 -8.61 -10.14 5.68
CA VAL A 35 -10.08 -10.23 5.57
C VAL A 35 -10.48 -10.36 4.10
N GLY A 36 -9.95 -9.50 3.22
CA GLY A 36 -10.18 -9.59 1.77
C GLY A 36 -9.75 -10.93 1.20
N CYS A 37 -8.55 -11.41 1.55
CA CYS A 37 -8.09 -12.73 1.11
C CYS A 37 -9.01 -13.88 1.56
N ILE A 38 -9.50 -13.86 2.80
CA ILE A 38 -10.41 -14.91 3.30
C ILE A 38 -11.78 -14.83 2.62
N GLN A 39 -12.29 -13.64 2.33
CA GLN A 39 -13.56 -13.48 1.60
C GLN A 39 -13.46 -14.01 0.17
N GLU A 40 -12.36 -13.72 -0.52
CA GLU A 40 -12.14 -14.13 -1.91
C GLU A 40 -11.82 -15.62 -2.03
N PHE A 41 -10.80 -16.08 -1.31
CA PHE A 41 -10.28 -17.43 -1.50
C PHE A 41 -10.91 -18.46 -0.55
N GLY A 42 -11.61 -18.00 0.49
CA GLY A 42 -11.98 -18.82 1.64
C GLY A 42 -10.77 -19.05 2.57
N PHE A 43 -11.02 -19.76 3.67
CA PHE A 43 -9.98 -20.06 4.66
C PHE A 43 -9.09 -21.24 4.21
N ARG A 44 -8.23 -21.01 3.21
CA ARG A 44 -7.45 -22.08 2.55
C ARG A 44 -6.26 -22.60 3.34
N ILE A 45 -5.63 -21.74 4.13
CA ILE A 45 -4.47 -22.13 4.95
C ILE A 45 -4.95 -22.26 6.40
N PRO A 46 -4.96 -23.48 7.00
CA PRO A 46 -5.48 -23.68 8.35
C PRO A 46 -4.57 -23.07 9.42
N ILE A 47 -5.16 -22.67 10.55
CA ILE A 47 -4.40 -22.23 11.74
C ILE A 47 -3.67 -23.44 12.31
N VAL A 48 -2.44 -23.26 12.77
CA VAL A 48 -1.75 -24.29 13.57
C VAL A 48 -1.91 -23.92 15.03
N ALA A 49 -2.45 -24.81 15.86
CA ALA A 49 -2.67 -24.56 17.27
C ALA A 49 -2.45 -25.80 18.12
N GLN A 50 -2.32 -25.62 19.43
CA GLN A 50 -2.36 -26.73 20.39
C GLN A 50 -3.82 -27.09 20.73
N SER A 51 -4.03 -28.28 21.28
CA SER A 51 -5.35 -28.74 21.71
C SER A 51 -6.01 -27.81 22.73
N ASP A 52 -5.20 -27.15 23.58
CA ASP A 52 -5.63 -26.15 24.57
C ASP A 52 -6.08 -24.80 23.97
N GLY A 53 -5.96 -24.63 22.66
CA GLY A 53 -6.37 -23.42 21.94
C GLY A 53 -5.27 -22.42 21.67
N THR A 54 -4.06 -22.62 22.19
CA THR A 54 -2.94 -21.70 21.98
C THR A 54 -2.48 -21.74 20.52
N VAL A 55 -2.56 -20.61 19.84
CA VAL A 55 -2.13 -20.49 18.45
C VAL A 55 -0.61 -20.60 18.34
N VAL A 56 -0.18 -21.45 17.41
CA VAL A 56 1.21 -21.66 17.03
C VAL A 56 1.53 -20.87 15.75
N ASP A 57 0.69 -20.95 14.72
CA ASP A 57 0.81 -20.16 13.49
C ASP A 57 -0.58 -19.74 13.00
N GLY A 58 -0.66 -18.59 12.32
CA GLY A 58 -1.91 -18.07 11.76
C GLY A 58 -2.59 -17.00 12.61
N HIS A 59 -1.87 -16.26 13.46
CA HIS A 59 -2.45 -15.16 14.27
C HIS A 59 -3.16 -14.11 13.41
N LEU A 60 -2.60 -13.73 12.26
CA LEU A 60 -3.25 -12.79 11.33
C LEU A 60 -4.57 -13.35 10.78
N ARG A 61 -4.57 -14.64 10.43
CA ARG A 61 -5.77 -15.34 9.96
C ARG A 61 -6.84 -15.46 11.05
N LEU A 62 -6.45 -15.68 12.31
CA LEU A 62 -7.37 -15.66 13.44
C LEU A 62 -8.01 -14.27 13.63
N LYS A 63 -7.21 -13.20 13.56
CA LYS A 63 -7.72 -11.82 13.67
C LYS A 63 -8.72 -11.50 12.55
N ALA A 64 -8.39 -11.88 11.31
CA ALA A 64 -9.29 -11.71 10.18
C ALA A 64 -10.57 -12.56 10.31
N ALA A 65 -10.49 -13.81 10.78
CA ALA A 65 -11.67 -14.62 11.06
C ALA A 65 -12.60 -14.00 12.12
N ARG A 66 -12.02 -13.38 13.15
CA ARG A 66 -12.78 -12.63 14.16
C ARG A 66 -13.44 -11.39 13.57
N ALA A 67 -12.73 -10.63 12.73
CA ALA A 67 -13.30 -9.48 12.03
C ALA A 67 -14.43 -9.86 11.07
N LEU A 68 -14.45 -11.10 10.59
CA LEU A 68 -15.49 -11.69 9.74
C LEU A 68 -16.62 -12.40 10.52
N ASP A 69 -16.61 -12.36 11.86
CA ASP A 69 -17.58 -13.04 12.72
C ASP A 69 -17.76 -14.54 12.43
N LEU A 70 -16.70 -15.20 11.95
CA LEU A 70 -16.71 -16.64 11.68
C LEU A 70 -16.90 -17.42 12.99
N GLN A 71 -17.75 -18.44 12.97
CA GLN A 71 -17.99 -19.27 14.16
C GLN A 71 -16.90 -20.33 14.34
N GLU A 72 -16.44 -20.92 13.24
CA GLU A 72 -15.45 -21.98 13.22
C GLU A 72 -14.39 -21.73 12.15
N VAL A 73 -13.17 -22.20 12.41
CA VAL A 73 -12.02 -22.10 11.49
C VAL A 73 -11.30 -23.45 11.38
N PRO A 74 -10.68 -23.76 10.23
CA PRO A 74 -9.89 -24.97 10.08
C PRO A 74 -8.57 -24.85 10.84
N VAL A 75 -8.25 -25.87 11.62
CA VAL A 75 -7.10 -25.97 12.51
C VAL A 75 -6.36 -27.28 12.30
N VAL A 76 -5.04 -27.22 12.27
CA VAL A 76 -4.15 -28.37 12.41
C VAL A 76 -3.57 -28.36 13.81
N LEU A 77 -3.70 -29.49 14.51
CA LEU A 77 -3.15 -29.63 15.86
C LEU A 77 -1.66 -29.95 15.82
N ALA A 78 -0.90 -29.35 16.73
CA ALA A 78 0.56 -29.52 16.85
C ALA A 78 0.97 -30.07 18.24
N ASP A 79 0.09 -30.85 18.88
CA ASP A 79 0.29 -31.40 20.23
C ASP A 79 1.47 -32.39 20.31
N GLU A 80 1.91 -32.94 19.17
CA GLU A 80 3.08 -33.82 19.07
C GLU A 80 4.42 -33.07 19.14
N LEU A 81 4.42 -31.75 18.97
CA LEU A 81 5.62 -30.94 19.05
C LEU A 81 5.95 -30.62 20.52
N SER A 82 7.21 -30.80 20.88
CA SER A 82 7.71 -30.31 22.17
C SER A 82 7.63 -28.77 22.25
N GLU A 83 7.66 -28.22 23.46
CA GLU A 83 7.64 -26.76 23.67
C GLU A 83 8.73 -26.03 22.86
N ALA A 84 9.94 -26.59 22.82
CA ALA A 84 11.05 -26.04 22.06
C ALA A 84 10.77 -26.06 20.55
N GLN A 85 10.17 -27.13 20.04
CA GLN A 85 9.78 -27.23 18.64
C GLN A 85 8.65 -26.25 18.29
N ILE A 86 7.66 -26.06 19.18
CA ILE A 86 6.60 -25.06 18.98
C ILE A 86 7.18 -23.64 18.90
N LYS A 87 8.09 -23.29 19.81
CA LYS A 87 8.76 -21.98 19.80
C LYS A 87 9.61 -21.78 18.54
N ALA A 88 10.36 -22.79 18.12
CA ALA A 88 11.14 -22.75 16.88
C ALA A 88 10.23 -22.67 15.65
N PHE A 89 9.12 -23.40 15.65
CA PHE A 89 8.17 -23.45 14.54
C PHE A 89 7.48 -22.09 14.32
N ARG A 90 7.09 -21.40 15.40
CA ARG A 90 6.60 -20.00 15.33
C ARG A 90 7.54 -19.09 14.55
N LEU A 91 8.85 -19.24 14.75
CA LEU A 91 9.85 -18.44 14.05
C LEU A 91 9.99 -18.88 12.60
N VAL A 92 10.12 -20.19 12.35
CA VAL A 92 10.36 -20.69 11.00
C VAL A 92 9.18 -20.45 10.07
N ALA A 93 7.94 -20.60 10.54
CA ALA A 93 6.74 -20.38 9.73
C ALA A 93 6.65 -18.95 9.18
N ASN A 94 7.14 -17.97 9.94
CA ASN A 94 7.19 -16.57 9.51
C ASN A 94 8.45 -16.27 8.68
N GLN A 95 9.60 -16.83 9.06
CA GLN A 95 10.87 -16.52 8.41
C GLN A 95 11.00 -17.23 7.05
N SER A 96 10.42 -18.43 6.90
CA SER A 96 10.55 -19.23 5.68
C SER A 96 9.92 -18.58 4.45
N ALA A 97 8.89 -17.76 4.66
CA ALA A 97 8.28 -16.95 3.61
C ALA A 97 9.24 -15.88 3.03
N ASN A 98 10.33 -15.56 3.74
CA ASN A 98 11.32 -14.56 3.34
C ASN A 98 12.68 -15.17 2.93
N TRP A 99 12.75 -16.49 2.70
CA TRP A 99 14.02 -17.15 2.36
C TRP A 99 14.41 -17.06 0.89
N ALA A 100 13.44 -16.82 0.01
CA ALA A 100 13.64 -16.74 -1.42
C ALA A 100 13.04 -15.45 -1.94
N ASP A 101 13.71 -14.87 -2.92
CA ASP A 101 13.21 -13.73 -3.67
C ASP A 101 12.30 -14.20 -4.80
N PHE A 102 11.40 -13.33 -5.25
CA PHE A 102 10.62 -13.57 -6.47
C PHE A 102 11.51 -13.39 -7.70
N ASP A 103 11.27 -14.21 -8.72
CA ASP A 103 11.74 -13.93 -10.07
C ASP A 103 10.84 -12.82 -10.65
N GLU A 104 11.39 -11.62 -10.80
CA GLU A 104 10.62 -10.43 -11.19
C GLU A 104 10.01 -10.57 -12.59
N GLU A 105 10.69 -11.25 -13.53
CA GLU A 105 10.17 -11.46 -14.89
C GLU A 105 8.96 -12.40 -14.85
N LEU A 106 9.05 -13.51 -14.12
CA LEU A 106 7.94 -14.45 -13.97
C LEU A 106 6.79 -13.85 -13.14
N LEU A 107 7.09 -13.07 -12.10
CA LEU A 107 6.09 -12.41 -11.27
C LEU A 107 5.28 -11.38 -12.09
N LYS A 108 5.96 -10.62 -12.95
CA LYS A 108 5.32 -9.67 -13.86
C LYS A 108 4.33 -10.36 -14.79
N ILE A 109 4.76 -11.47 -15.42
CA ILE A 109 3.89 -12.26 -16.31
C ILE A 109 2.64 -12.73 -15.56
N GLU A 110 2.80 -13.28 -14.35
CA GLU A 110 1.66 -13.74 -13.54
C GLU A 110 0.68 -12.60 -13.22
N TRP A 111 1.18 -11.39 -12.92
CA TRP A 111 0.32 -10.23 -12.68
C TRP A 111 -0.38 -9.70 -13.93
N GLU A 112 0.28 -9.73 -15.09
CA GLU A 112 -0.35 -9.39 -16.37
C GLU A 112 -1.47 -10.38 -16.73
N ASP A 113 -1.23 -11.68 -16.50
CA ASP A 113 -2.24 -12.72 -16.69
C ASP A 113 -3.42 -12.54 -15.73
N LEU A 114 -3.17 -12.23 -14.45
CA LEU A 114 -4.23 -11.91 -13.49
C LEU A 114 -5.04 -10.68 -13.90
N LYS A 115 -4.40 -9.63 -14.41
CA LYS A 115 -5.10 -8.45 -14.97
C LYS A 115 -5.95 -8.82 -16.18
N ALA A 116 -5.44 -9.66 -17.07
CA ALA A 116 -6.19 -10.13 -18.24
C ALA A 116 -7.42 -10.98 -17.84
N LEU A 117 -7.41 -11.56 -16.64
CA LEU A 117 -8.53 -12.25 -16.02
C LEU A 117 -9.45 -11.33 -15.18
N ASP A 118 -9.26 -10.01 -15.25
CA ASP A 118 -9.98 -9.00 -14.46
C ASP A 118 -9.88 -9.24 -12.93
N PHE A 119 -8.75 -9.80 -12.46
CA PHE A 119 -8.54 -10.10 -11.04
C PHE A 119 -7.96 -8.90 -10.27
N ASP A 120 -8.41 -8.71 -9.03
CA ASP A 120 -7.88 -7.66 -8.15
C ASP A 120 -6.52 -8.04 -7.57
N LEU A 121 -5.46 -7.43 -8.12
CA LEU A 121 -4.09 -7.65 -7.67
C LEU A 121 -3.85 -7.24 -6.21
N SER A 122 -4.70 -6.39 -5.61
CA SER A 122 -4.54 -6.02 -4.19
C SER A 122 -4.67 -7.21 -3.23
N LEU A 123 -5.34 -8.29 -3.67
CA LEU A 123 -5.55 -9.52 -2.92
C LEU A 123 -4.38 -10.51 -2.99
N THR A 124 -3.36 -10.21 -3.80
CA THR A 124 -2.15 -11.05 -3.93
C THR A 124 -1.17 -10.88 -2.76
N GLY A 125 -1.38 -9.87 -1.90
CA GLY A 125 -0.55 -9.59 -0.72
C GLY A 125 0.62 -8.64 -0.98
N PHE A 126 0.85 -8.25 -2.24
CA PHE A 126 1.83 -7.24 -2.62
C PHE A 126 1.30 -5.83 -2.41
N ASP A 127 2.21 -4.88 -2.19
CA ASP A 127 1.82 -3.48 -2.08
C ASP A 127 1.47 -2.89 -3.45
N PHE A 128 0.51 -1.97 -3.48
CA PHE A 128 0.09 -1.31 -4.72
C PHE A 128 1.28 -0.64 -5.43
N GLN A 129 2.20 -0.03 -4.69
CA GLN A 129 3.37 0.60 -5.29
C GLN A 129 4.36 -0.42 -5.86
N GLU A 130 4.46 -1.62 -5.29
CA GLU A 130 5.31 -2.70 -5.82
C GLU A 130 4.75 -3.23 -7.14
N ILE A 131 3.44 -3.45 -7.17
CA ILE A 131 2.71 -3.86 -8.38
C ILE A 131 2.88 -2.80 -9.48
N GLN A 132 2.68 -1.52 -9.15
CA GLN A 132 2.90 -0.43 -10.11
C GLN A 132 4.35 -0.34 -10.57
N ASP A 133 5.32 -0.34 -9.66
CA ASP A 133 6.73 -0.20 -10.00
C ASP A 133 7.19 -1.25 -11.03
N LEU A 134 6.71 -2.49 -10.94
CA LEU A 134 7.10 -3.60 -11.83
C LEU A 134 6.24 -3.69 -13.11
N LEU A 135 4.95 -3.34 -13.05
CA LEU A 135 4.09 -3.32 -14.25
C LEU A 135 4.34 -2.07 -15.11
N ASP A 136 4.63 -0.94 -14.46
CA ASP A 136 5.01 0.33 -15.09
C ASP A 136 6.51 0.41 -15.39
N GLU A 137 7.29 -0.66 -15.16
CA GLU A 137 8.45 -0.95 -16.01
C GLU A 137 7.92 -1.16 -17.42
N ARG A 138 7.60 -0.03 -18.05
CA ARG A 138 7.54 0.13 -19.48
C ARG A 138 8.79 -0.57 -19.96
N ASP A 139 8.59 -1.66 -20.67
CA ASP A 139 9.47 -1.97 -21.79
C ASP A 139 9.75 -0.61 -22.42
N PRO A 140 11.01 -0.17 -22.59
CA PRO A 140 11.26 0.96 -23.45
C PRO A 140 10.81 0.51 -24.85
N LEU A 141 9.49 0.50 -25.08
CA LEU A 141 8.91 0.98 -26.29
C LEU A 141 9.80 2.16 -26.63
N GLU A 142 10.40 2.07 -27.80
CA GLU A 142 11.01 3.17 -28.51
C GLU A 142 9.95 4.27 -28.79
N GLU A 143 9.09 4.59 -27.83
CA GLU A 143 8.59 5.93 -27.65
C GLU A 143 9.83 6.78 -27.38
N ASP A 144 10.24 7.43 -28.44
CA ASP A 144 11.32 8.38 -28.51
C ASP A 144 11.11 9.50 -27.47
N PHE A 145 11.47 9.23 -26.21
CA PHE A 145 11.57 10.22 -25.14
C PHE A 145 12.79 11.14 -25.34
N SER A 146 13.44 11.14 -26.52
CA SER A 146 14.42 12.17 -26.85
C SER A 146 13.83 13.58 -26.71
N ASP A 147 12.51 13.73 -26.85
CA ASP A 147 11.81 15.01 -26.68
C ASP A 147 11.66 15.48 -25.22
N PHE A 148 11.89 14.62 -24.23
CA PHE A 148 11.83 14.97 -22.80
C PHE A 148 13.21 14.97 -22.10
N LYS A 149 14.27 14.55 -22.80
CA LYS A 149 15.66 14.67 -22.34
C LYS A 149 16.35 15.96 -22.80
N GLU A 150 15.62 16.94 -23.32
CA GLU A 150 16.18 18.29 -23.43
C GLU A 150 16.21 18.96 -22.06
N LYS A 151 17.41 19.05 -21.49
CA LYS A 151 17.75 20.08 -20.50
C LYS A 151 17.40 21.44 -21.08
N GLY A 152 16.18 21.92 -20.78
CA GLY A 152 15.72 23.28 -20.99
C GLY A 152 16.21 23.92 -22.28
N ASP A 153 15.70 23.48 -23.42
CA ASP A 153 15.80 24.34 -24.60
C ASP A 153 14.83 25.51 -24.37
N LYS A 154 15.38 26.69 -24.07
CA LYS A 154 14.68 27.95 -23.76
C LYS A 154 13.87 28.51 -24.95
N LYS A 155 13.48 27.65 -25.90
CA LYS A 155 12.87 27.99 -27.19
C LYS A 155 11.46 27.46 -27.37
N ARG A 156 10.98 26.54 -26.52
CA ARG A 156 9.55 26.20 -26.55
C ARG A 156 8.78 27.42 -26.03
N PRO A 157 7.81 27.97 -26.79
CA PRO A 157 7.06 29.12 -26.31
C PRO A 157 6.35 28.71 -25.02
N LEU A 158 6.47 29.55 -23.98
CA LEU A 158 5.65 29.42 -22.78
C LEU A 158 4.18 29.50 -23.21
N ILE A 159 3.51 28.35 -23.18
CA ILE A 159 2.12 28.22 -23.61
C ILE A 159 1.20 28.78 -22.52
N SER A 160 1.43 28.39 -21.27
CA SER A 160 0.64 28.84 -20.11
C SER A 160 1.33 30.00 -19.39
N LYS A 161 0.55 30.99 -19.01
CA LYS A 161 0.93 32.16 -18.21
C LYS A 161 0.05 32.25 -16.98
N VAL A 162 0.55 32.93 -15.95
CA VAL A 162 -0.25 33.23 -14.76
C VAL A 162 -1.52 33.98 -15.17
N GLY A 163 -2.67 33.48 -14.73
CA GLY A 163 -3.99 33.95 -15.11
C GLY A 163 -4.67 33.09 -16.19
N ASP A 164 -3.96 32.19 -16.86
CA ASP A 164 -4.56 31.33 -17.88
C ASP A 164 -5.47 30.28 -17.25
N LEU A 165 -6.73 30.27 -17.68
CA LEU A 165 -7.73 29.28 -17.32
C LEU A 165 -7.93 28.30 -18.48
N TRP A 166 -7.58 27.05 -18.25
CA TRP A 166 -7.75 25.94 -19.18
C TRP A 166 -9.06 25.22 -18.89
N ILE A 167 -9.87 25.02 -19.95
CA ILE A 167 -11.14 24.30 -19.87
C ILE A 167 -10.93 22.90 -20.46
N LEU A 168 -11.05 21.89 -19.61
CA LEU A 168 -10.78 20.47 -19.91
C LEU A 168 -12.08 19.67 -19.76
N GLY A 169 -13.06 19.98 -20.62
CA GLY A 169 -14.42 19.45 -20.50
C GLY A 169 -15.15 20.12 -19.33
N GLU A 170 -15.62 19.33 -18.37
CA GLU A 170 -16.25 19.84 -17.14
C GLU A 170 -15.23 20.36 -16.11
N HIS A 171 -13.94 20.05 -16.31
CA HIS A 171 -12.86 20.44 -15.40
C HIS A 171 -12.20 21.75 -15.81
N HIS A 172 -11.81 22.53 -14.81
CA HIS A 172 -11.10 23.80 -15.00
C HIS A 172 -9.73 23.71 -14.33
N LEU A 173 -8.69 24.23 -15.02
CA LEU A 173 -7.33 24.30 -14.51
C LEU A 173 -6.82 25.73 -14.65
N LEU A 174 -6.53 26.39 -13.53
CA LEU A 174 -5.97 27.74 -13.51
C LEU A 174 -4.47 27.69 -13.23
N CYS A 175 -3.68 28.38 -14.06
CA CYS A 175 -2.31 28.72 -13.72
C CYS A 175 -2.31 29.97 -12.81
N GLY A 176 -2.28 29.81 -11.49
CA GLY A 176 -2.42 30.91 -10.53
C GLY A 176 -1.70 30.66 -9.21
N ASP A 177 -1.79 31.62 -8.29
CA ASP A 177 -1.26 31.51 -6.93
C ASP A 177 -2.37 30.99 -5.99
N SER A 178 -2.15 29.83 -5.37
CA SER A 178 -3.08 29.24 -4.39
C SER A 178 -3.11 29.99 -3.05
N LEU A 179 -2.27 31.00 -2.85
CA LEU A 179 -2.35 31.92 -1.72
C LEU A 179 -3.23 33.16 -2.01
N ASP A 180 -3.55 33.42 -3.28
CA ASP A 180 -4.39 34.55 -3.69
C ASP A 180 -5.85 34.13 -3.85
N SER A 181 -6.74 34.76 -3.09
CA SER A 181 -8.18 34.50 -3.18
C SER A 181 -8.75 34.74 -4.58
N LYS A 182 -8.16 35.66 -5.37
CA LYS A 182 -8.59 35.94 -6.75
C LYS A 182 -8.37 34.78 -7.70
N SER A 183 -7.38 33.92 -7.42
CA SER A 183 -7.17 32.70 -8.19
C SER A 183 -8.38 31.77 -8.04
N TYR A 184 -8.93 31.66 -6.84
CA TYR A 184 -10.12 30.84 -6.60
C TYR A 184 -11.37 31.45 -7.20
N GLU A 185 -11.57 32.77 -7.12
CA GLU A 185 -12.68 33.45 -7.81
C GLU A 185 -12.65 33.17 -9.32
N THR A 186 -11.45 33.19 -9.92
CA THR A 186 -11.25 32.91 -11.34
C THR A 186 -11.45 31.43 -11.67
N LEU A 187 -10.94 30.51 -10.84
CA LEU A 187 -11.06 29.06 -11.08
C LEU A 187 -12.51 28.59 -10.92
N LEU A 188 -13.23 29.12 -9.94
CA LEU A 188 -14.56 28.66 -9.55
C LEU A 188 -15.68 29.35 -10.32
N HIS A 189 -15.42 30.48 -10.97
CA HIS A 189 -16.41 31.24 -11.73
C HIS A 189 -17.72 31.50 -10.94
N GLY A 190 -17.59 31.79 -9.63
CA GLY A 190 -18.73 32.03 -8.74
C GLY A 190 -19.51 30.79 -8.31
N GLN A 191 -19.03 29.58 -8.61
CA GLN A 191 -19.58 28.34 -8.07
C GLN A 191 -19.01 28.05 -6.68
N ASN A 192 -19.84 27.40 -5.85
CA ASN A 192 -19.41 26.89 -4.55
C ASN A 192 -18.73 25.53 -4.73
N VAL A 193 -17.81 25.22 -3.82
CA VAL A 193 -17.10 23.94 -3.77
C VAL A 193 -17.66 23.12 -2.62
N ASP A 194 -18.13 21.91 -2.91
CA ASP A 194 -18.65 20.99 -1.89
C ASP A 194 -17.53 20.29 -1.10
N LEU A 195 -16.38 20.06 -1.76
CA LEU A 195 -15.21 19.40 -1.18
C LEU A 195 -13.92 20.00 -1.69
N THR A 196 -13.03 20.38 -0.78
CA THR A 196 -11.64 20.74 -1.11
C THR A 196 -10.72 19.61 -0.70
N VAL A 197 -10.05 18.99 -1.67
CA VAL A 197 -8.96 18.06 -1.40
C VAL A 197 -7.66 18.85 -1.50
N THR A 198 -6.96 18.94 -0.38
CA THR A 198 -5.65 19.55 -0.29
C THR A 198 -4.76 18.59 0.48
N ASP A 199 -3.50 18.51 0.11
CA ASP A 199 -2.50 17.69 0.81
C ASP A 199 -1.41 18.55 1.47
N PRO A 200 -1.72 19.33 2.52
CA PRO A 200 -0.71 19.88 3.41
C PRO A 200 -0.20 18.75 4.35
N PRO A 201 1.11 18.67 4.62
CA PRO A 201 2.01 19.81 4.73
C PRO A 201 2.95 19.97 3.52
N TYR A 202 3.02 21.19 3.00
CA TYR A 202 4.20 21.60 2.23
C TYR A 202 5.41 21.57 3.18
N ASN A 203 6.54 20.98 2.76
CA ASN A 203 7.77 20.74 3.55
C ASN A 203 7.87 19.37 4.28
N VAL A 204 7.22 18.30 3.80
CA VAL A 204 7.54 16.93 4.24
C VAL A 204 8.68 16.36 3.39
N SER A 205 9.81 16.07 4.03
CA SER A 205 10.90 15.32 3.40
C SER A 205 10.49 13.85 3.25
N TYR A 206 9.77 13.51 2.17
CA TYR A 206 9.52 12.12 1.80
C TYR A 206 10.85 11.42 1.52
N ARG A 207 11.34 10.67 2.50
CA ARG A 207 12.39 9.69 2.29
C ARG A 207 11.70 8.36 2.08
N VAL A 208 11.54 7.98 0.82
CA VAL A 208 11.22 6.58 0.50
C VAL A 208 12.44 5.77 0.90
N ASN A 209 12.32 4.91 1.92
CA ASN A 209 13.36 3.93 2.25
C ASN A 209 13.38 2.88 1.12
N LYS A 210 14.06 3.18 0.01
CA LYS A 210 14.30 2.20 -1.07
C LYS A 210 15.65 1.52 -0.86
N ASN A 211 15.69 0.24 -1.22
CA ASN A 211 16.83 -0.67 -1.21
C ASN A 211 18.11 0.00 -1.78
N PRO A 212 19.26 -0.06 -1.09
CA PRO A 212 20.51 0.61 -1.50
C PRO A 212 21.07 0.17 -2.86
N GLU A 213 20.69 -0.99 -3.40
CA GLU A 213 21.10 -1.39 -4.76
C GLU A 213 20.35 -0.61 -5.85
N ARG A 214 19.08 -0.26 -5.61
CA ARG A 214 18.22 0.53 -6.51
C ARG A 214 18.70 1.99 -6.62
N GLU A 215 19.38 2.53 -5.61
CA GLU A 215 19.94 3.88 -5.59
C GLU A 215 21.08 4.08 -6.61
N LYS A 216 21.88 3.04 -6.85
CA LYS A 216 22.99 3.08 -7.82
C LYS A 216 22.49 3.07 -9.26
N LEU A 217 21.38 2.39 -9.55
CA LEU A 217 20.81 2.27 -10.90
C LEU A 217 20.07 3.55 -11.33
N LEU A 218 19.42 4.26 -10.41
CA LEU A 218 18.61 5.46 -10.71
C LEU A 218 19.37 6.79 -10.64
N GLY A 219 20.70 6.76 -10.46
CA GLY A 219 21.55 7.95 -10.55
C GLY A 219 21.49 8.88 -9.32
N GLY A 220 21.25 8.31 -8.13
CA GLY A 220 21.23 9.04 -6.86
C GLY A 220 19.93 9.76 -6.58
N SER A 221 19.67 10.00 -5.28
CA SER A 221 18.45 10.60 -4.76
C SER A 221 18.13 11.95 -5.42
N LYS A 222 17.21 11.95 -6.40
CA LYS A 222 16.62 13.19 -6.91
C LYS A 222 15.65 13.70 -5.84
N ARG A 223 16.15 14.60 -5.01
CA ARG A 223 15.34 15.47 -4.16
C ARG A 223 14.32 16.19 -5.06
N ILE A 224 13.03 16.09 -4.77
CA ILE A 224 12.05 16.91 -5.48
C ILE A 224 12.37 18.36 -5.09
N GLN A 225 12.59 19.23 -6.08
CA GLN A 225 13.16 20.57 -5.86
C GLN A 225 12.26 21.48 -4.98
N ASN A 226 11.01 21.09 -4.73
CA ASN A 226 10.04 21.85 -3.94
C ASN A 226 9.90 21.35 -2.48
N ASP A 227 10.73 20.42 -2.02
CA ASP A 227 10.58 19.76 -0.71
C ASP A 227 11.22 20.51 0.47
N SER A 228 11.74 21.72 0.26
CA SER A 228 12.38 22.49 1.33
C SER A 228 12.17 23.97 1.13
N LEU A 229 10.94 24.43 1.39
CA LEU A 229 10.68 25.83 1.68
C LEU A 229 11.19 26.10 3.11
N GLY A 230 12.10 27.05 3.27
CA GLY A 230 12.74 27.36 4.56
C GLY A 230 11.76 27.82 5.65
N SER A 231 12.26 28.42 6.72
CA SER A 231 11.46 28.86 7.88
C SER A 231 10.30 29.82 7.54
N GLU A 232 10.32 30.46 6.37
CA GLU A 232 9.25 31.36 5.91
C GLU A 232 7.92 30.66 5.59
N GLY A 233 7.92 29.33 5.38
CA GLY A 233 6.71 28.56 5.07
C GLY A 233 5.87 28.15 6.29
N LYS A 234 6.33 28.40 7.52
CA LYS A 234 5.68 27.93 8.76
C LYS A 234 4.63 28.87 9.35
N GLU A 235 4.58 30.14 8.93
CA GLU A 235 3.82 31.18 9.67
C GLU A 235 2.63 31.80 8.91
N ARG A 236 2.19 31.24 7.79
CA ARG A 236 1.03 31.78 7.07
C ARG A 236 -0.08 30.73 6.95
N PRO A 237 -0.99 30.62 7.94
CA PRO A 237 -2.24 29.90 7.69
C PRO A 237 -2.96 30.58 6.52
N LEU A 238 -3.38 29.78 5.54
CA LEU A 238 -4.27 30.23 4.47
C LEU A 238 -5.49 30.92 5.10
N PRO A 239 -5.96 32.05 4.55
CA PRO A 239 -7.23 32.61 4.98
C PRO A 239 -8.31 31.57 4.64
N LEU A 240 -8.84 30.89 5.65
CA LEU A 240 -10.04 30.09 5.49
C LEU A 240 -11.15 31.04 5.02
N PRO A 241 -11.85 30.75 3.92
CA PRO A 241 -13.04 31.51 3.55
C PRO A 241 -13.99 31.53 4.75
N ASN A 242 -14.53 32.70 5.09
CA ASN A 242 -15.58 32.81 6.10
C ASN A 242 -16.80 32.03 5.63
N TYR A 243 -16.92 30.77 6.04
CA TYR A 243 -18.15 30.01 5.85
C TYR A 243 -19.20 30.57 6.81
N SER A 244 -20.22 31.26 6.26
CA SER A 244 -21.45 31.52 6.98
C SER A 244 -22.09 30.19 7.33
N GLN A 245 -22.08 29.82 8.61
CA GLN A 245 -22.87 28.70 9.11
C GLN A 245 -24.35 29.05 8.94
N HIS A 246 -24.95 28.52 7.87
CA HIS A 246 -26.39 28.35 7.80
C HIS A 246 -26.65 26.85 7.69
N PHE A 247 -27.03 26.27 8.83
CA PHE A 247 -27.69 24.98 8.94
C PHE A 247 -29.09 25.05 8.31
#